data_AF-A0A257UAR0-F1
#
_entry.id   AF-A0A257UAR0-F1
#
_cell.length_a   1.000
_cell.length_b   1.000
_cell.length_c   1.000
_cell.angle_alpha   90.00
_cell.angle_beta   90.00
_cell.angle_gamma   90.00
#
_symmetry.space_group_name_H-M   'P 1'
#
loop_
_entity.id
_entity.type
_entity.pdbx_description
1 polymer ?
#
loop_
_entity_poly.entity_id
_entity_poly.type
_entity_poly.pdbx_seq_one_letter_code
_entity_poly.pdbx_strand_id
1 'polypeptide(L)'
;MAMVRPRVWHALLLLPLLAIAGWLVVRGRTTRDDPAAVLAALRAAGGPSLPAPAAAGAAARSEPSSYNRDSLYEYIDGAAESYLARGFERCVVATYTFPSTTADALDVTAEVYRFAAPAGAREQMTSERPMGAVPVAGVTDAFADPSTLVACRGRDYLKLTALSAGPGEGKALAGLAAAWQRQP
;
A
#
# COMPACT_ATOMS: atom_id res chain seq x y z
N MET A 1 19.26 72.14 14.62
CA MET A 1 18.98 70.83 13.99
C MET A 1 20.31 70.19 13.63
N ALA A 2 20.87 69.34 14.50
CA ALA A 2 22.13 68.66 14.25
C ALA A 2 21.85 67.18 13.95
N MET A 3 21.98 66.78 12.68
CA MET A 3 21.94 65.38 12.28
C MET A 3 23.19 64.67 12.78
N VAL A 4 23.01 63.75 13.74
CA VAL A 4 24.06 62.84 14.19
C VAL A 4 24.34 61.85 13.07
N ARG A 5 25.46 62.05 12.34
CA ARG A 5 25.96 61.03 11.41
C ARG A 5 26.34 59.78 12.21
N PRO A 6 25.77 58.61 11.93
CA PRO A 6 26.16 57.38 12.61
C PRO A 6 27.65 57.15 12.35
N ARG A 7 28.45 57.17 13.43
CA ARG A 7 29.89 56.87 13.34
C ARG A 7 30.02 55.46 12.78
N VAL A 8 30.91 55.25 11.81
CA VAL A 8 31.16 54.00 11.05
C VAL A 8 31.23 52.75 11.95
N TRP A 9 31.60 52.94 13.22
CA TRP A 9 31.57 51.96 14.30
C TRP A 9 30.20 51.30 14.55
N HIS A 10 29.08 52.01 14.40
CA HIS A 10 27.74 51.47 14.61
C HIS A 10 27.34 50.49 13.49
N ALA A 11 27.82 50.73 12.26
CA ALA A 11 27.61 49.82 11.14
C ALA A 11 28.39 48.51 11.31
N LEU A 12 29.60 48.58 11.91
CA LEU A 12 30.41 47.39 12.23
C LEU A 12 29.74 46.50 13.29
N LEU A 13 28.97 47.06 14.23
CA LEU A 13 28.24 46.29 15.25
C LEU A 13 27.03 45.52 14.69
N LEU A 14 26.51 45.91 13.52
CA LEU A 14 25.37 45.24 12.88
C LEU A 14 25.79 44.07 11.99
N LEU A 15 27.05 44.04 11.53
CA LEU A 15 27.59 42.94 10.72
C LEU A 15 27.48 41.55 11.38
N PRO A 16 27.82 41.35 12.66
CA PRO A 16 27.67 40.04 13.29
C PRO A 16 26.20 39.62 13.42
N LEU A 17 25.27 40.55 13.67
CA LEU A 17 23.84 40.27 13.72
C LEU A 17 23.29 39.87 12.35
N LEU A 18 23.70 40.56 11.29
CA LEU A 18 23.33 40.19 9.91
C LEU A 18 23.95 38.86 9.48
N ALA A 19 25.18 38.56 9.92
CA ALA A 19 25.81 37.27 9.69
C ALA A 19 25.07 36.13 10.42
N ILE A 20 24.67 36.34 11.68
CA ILE A 20 23.88 35.39 12.46
C ILE A 20 22.49 35.21 11.84
N ALA A 21 21.81 36.31 11.46
CA ALA A 21 20.51 36.25 10.81
C ALA A 21 20.59 35.53 9.46
N GLY A 22 21.60 35.85 8.64
CA GLY A 22 21.87 35.15 7.38
C GLY A 22 22.17 33.66 7.60
N TRP A 23 22.98 33.34 8.59
CA TRP A 23 23.29 31.96 8.97
C TRP A 23 22.04 31.20 9.45
N LEU A 24 21.18 31.83 10.27
CA LEU A 24 19.91 31.25 10.72
C LEU A 24 18.92 31.06 9.56
N VAL A 25 18.86 31.99 8.60
CA VAL A 25 18.01 31.87 7.41
C VAL A 25 18.50 30.76 6.48
N VAL A 26 19.80 30.63 6.28
CA VAL A 26 20.41 29.54 5.50
C VAL A 26 20.17 28.20 6.19
N ARG A 27 20.40 28.12 7.50
CA ARG A 27 20.21 26.90 8.28
C ARG A 27 18.74 26.49 8.37
N GLY A 28 17.82 27.45 8.52
CA GLY A 28 16.38 27.21 8.52
C GLY A 28 15.82 26.77 7.16
N ARG A 29 16.49 27.14 6.05
CA ARG A 29 16.17 26.63 4.70
C ARG A 29 16.64 25.19 4.49
N THR A 30 17.70 24.76 5.16
CA THR A 30 18.22 23.38 5.08
C THR A 30 17.47 22.36 5.94
N THR A 31 16.64 22.80 6.90
CA THR A 31 15.90 21.92 7.82
C THR A 31 14.41 21.76 7.49
N ARG A 32 13.92 22.30 6.38
CA ARG A 32 12.60 21.89 5.89
C ARG A 32 12.77 20.53 5.22
N ASP A 33 12.38 19.48 5.92
CA ASP A 33 12.20 18.17 5.31
C ASP A 33 11.34 18.35 4.06
N ASP A 34 11.86 17.94 2.91
CA ASP A 34 11.12 18.03 1.66
C ASP A 34 9.83 17.21 1.83
N PRO A 35 8.64 17.85 1.83
CA PRO A 35 7.40 17.14 2.06
C PRO A 35 7.15 16.04 1.02
N ALA A 36 7.72 16.18 -0.19
CA ALA A 36 7.68 15.12 -1.20
C ALA A 36 8.57 13.93 -0.81
N ALA A 37 9.77 14.18 -0.27
CA ALA A 37 10.65 13.14 0.25
C ALA A 37 10.05 12.44 1.47
N VAL A 38 9.41 13.18 2.39
CA VAL A 38 8.70 12.61 3.55
C VAL A 38 7.52 11.76 3.08
N LEU A 39 6.70 12.25 2.14
CA LEU A 39 5.58 11.48 1.59
C LEU A 39 6.06 10.25 0.81
N ALA A 40 7.15 10.35 0.07
CA ALA A 40 7.77 9.21 -0.61
C ALA A 40 8.29 8.19 0.41
N ALA A 41 8.95 8.63 1.47
CA ALA A 41 9.41 7.78 2.57
C ALA A 41 8.24 7.13 3.32
N LEU A 42 7.16 7.86 3.59
CA LEU A 42 5.94 7.34 4.21
C LEU A 42 5.20 6.36 3.30
N ARG A 43 5.18 6.58 1.98
CA ARG A 43 4.64 5.61 1.01
C ARG A 43 5.52 4.36 0.90
N ALA A 44 6.84 4.54 0.92
CA ALA A 44 7.79 3.45 0.94
C ALA A 44 7.74 2.64 2.24
N ALA A 45 7.46 3.30 3.37
CA ALA A 45 7.25 2.69 4.68
C ALA A 45 5.82 2.17 4.89
N GLY A 46 4.86 2.66 4.11
CA GLY A 46 3.47 2.24 4.14
C GLY A 46 3.38 0.76 3.84
N GLY A 47 2.55 0.02 4.58
CA GLY A 47 2.31 -1.40 4.31
C GLY A 47 1.59 -1.62 2.97
N PRO A 48 1.40 -2.87 2.56
CA PRO A 48 0.50 -3.17 1.45
C PRO A 48 -0.90 -2.61 1.74
N SER A 49 -1.58 -2.10 0.71
CA SER A 49 -2.93 -1.55 0.83
C SER A 49 -3.96 -2.52 0.26
N LEU A 50 -5.06 -2.75 0.98
CA LEU A 50 -6.18 -3.50 0.47
C LEU A 50 -6.98 -2.72 -0.60
N PRO A 51 -7.72 -3.42 -1.50
CA PRO A 51 -8.65 -2.75 -2.41
C PRO A 51 -9.69 -1.94 -1.63
N ALA A 52 -10.04 -0.74 -2.08
CA ALA A 52 -11.17 -0.01 -1.51
C ALA A 52 -12.48 -0.74 -1.83
N PRO A 53 -13.22 -1.29 -0.84
CA PRO A 53 -14.37 -2.16 -1.11
C PRO A 53 -15.49 -1.41 -1.85
N ALA A 54 -15.75 -0.15 -1.48
CA ALA A 54 -16.77 0.67 -2.11
C ALA A 54 -16.50 0.93 -3.62
N ALA A 55 -15.23 0.95 -4.03
CA ALA A 55 -14.88 1.12 -5.45
C ALA A 55 -15.23 -0.10 -6.32
N ALA A 56 -15.52 -1.24 -5.69
CA ALA A 56 -16.02 -2.45 -6.33
C ALA A 56 -17.51 -2.71 -6.03
N GLY A 57 -18.19 -1.84 -5.28
CA GLY A 57 -19.57 -2.06 -4.85
C GLY A 57 -19.73 -2.99 -3.64
N ALA A 58 -18.66 -3.23 -2.88
CA ALA A 58 -18.68 -3.99 -1.64
C ALA A 58 -18.64 -3.09 -0.40
N ALA A 59 -18.97 -3.66 0.75
CA ALA A 59 -18.70 -3.08 2.06
C ALA A 59 -17.64 -3.90 2.81
N ALA A 60 -16.87 -3.25 3.69
CA ALA A 60 -16.01 -3.97 4.62
C ALA A 60 -16.86 -4.72 5.64
N ARG A 61 -16.61 -6.03 5.80
CA ARG A 61 -17.29 -6.89 6.79
C ARG A 61 -16.44 -7.07 8.05
N SER A 62 -15.12 -7.06 7.90
CA SER A 62 -14.17 -7.09 9.03
C SER A 62 -13.30 -5.84 9.03
N GLU A 63 -12.74 -5.52 10.20
CA GLU A 63 -11.58 -4.64 10.28
C GLU A 63 -10.36 -5.31 9.61
N PRO A 64 -9.43 -4.54 9.01
CA PRO A 64 -8.20 -5.10 8.47
C PRO A 64 -7.28 -5.65 9.57
N SER A 65 -6.90 -6.92 9.46
CA SER A 65 -5.85 -7.54 10.27
C SER A 65 -4.50 -7.43 9.56
N SER A 66 -3.42 -7.25 10.31
CA SER A 66 -2.07 -7.15 9.77
C SER A 66 -1.15 -8.20 10.36
N TYR A 67 -0.34 -8.84 9.50
CA TYR A 67 0.66 -9.83 9.90
C TYR A 67 2.04 -9.40 9.43
N ASN A 68 3.07 -9.74 10.20
CA ASN A 68 4.47 -9.52 9.85
C ASN A 68 5.20 -10.87 9.83
N ARG A 69 6.53 -10.85 9.59
CA ARG A 69 7.36 -12.06 9.51
C ARG A 69 7.24 -12.96 10.75
N ASP A 70 7.02 -12.35 11.91
CA ASP A 70 6.96 -13.02 13.20
C ASP A 70 5.54 -13.45 13.58
N SER A 71 4.51 -13.08 12.81
CA SER A 71 3.12 -13.43 13.11
C SER A 71 2.37 -14.09 11.95
N LEU A 72 3.00 -14.25 10.78
CA LEU A 72 2.37 -14.83 9.60
C LEU A 72 1.88 -16.27 9.84
N TYR A 73 2.57 -17.04 10.66
CA TYR A 73 2.17 -18.41 11.01
C TYR A 73 0.82 -18.46 11.73
N GLU A 74 0.41 -17.38 12.42
CA GLU A 74 -0.91 -17.30 13.08
C GLU A 74 -2.05 -17.24 12.05
N TYR A 75 -1.73 -16.87 10.81
CA TYR A 75 -2.70 -16.72 9.74
C TYR A 75 -2.66 -17.88 8.73
N ILE A 76 -1.48 -18.27 8.28
CA ILE A 76 -1.29 -19.34 7.27
C ILE A 76 -0.32 -20.42 7.75
N ASP A 77 -0.68 -21.06 8.87
CA ASP A 77 0.10 -22.16 9.44
C ASP A 77 0.33 -23.28 8.41
N GLY A 78 1.57 -23.76 8.30
CA GLY A 78 2.02 -24.72 7.30
C GLY A 78 2.41 -24.15 5.92
N ALA A 79 1.95 -22.95 5.54
CA ALA A 79 2.34 -22.31 4.28
C ALA A 79 3.30 -21.11 4.46
N ALA A 80 3.36 -20.55 5.67
CA ALA A 80 4.14 -19.34 6.00
C ALA A 80 5.63 -19.43 5.60
N GLU A 81 6.27 -20.60 5.77
CA GLU A 81 7.69 -20.80 5.42
C GLU A 81 7.98 -20.46 3.96
N SER A 82 7.07 -20.85 3.06
CA SER A 82 7.25 -20.61 1.62
C SER A 82 7.17 -19.12 1.26
N TYR A 83 6.32 -18.37 1.97
CA TYR A 83 6.22 -16.91 1.85
C TYR A 83 7.48 -16.24 2.41
N LEU A 84 7.96 -16.68 3.57
CA LEU A 84 9.17 -16.16 4.21
C LEU A 84 10.42 -16.38 3.34
N ALA A 85 10.55 -17.57 2.73
CA ALA A 85 11.64 -17.91 1.82
C ALA A 85 11.68 -17.01 0.57
N ARG A 86 10.52 -16.53 0.12
CA ARG A 86 10.38 -15.59 -1.01
C ARG A 86 10.55 -14.12 -0.61
N GLY A 87 10.88 -13.86 0.66
CA GLY A 87 11.14 -12.50 1.16
C GLY A 87 9.89 -11.76 1.62
N PHE A 88 8.89 -12.45 2.16
CA PHE A 88 7.73 -11.82 2.79
C PHE A 88 8.13 -10.77 3.85
N GLU A 89 7.37 -9.68 3.91
CA GLU A 89 7.51 -8.62 4.90
C GLU A 89 6.23 -8.40 5.72
N ARG A 90 5.09 -8.21 5.05
CA ARG A 90 3.81 -7.86 5.69
C ARG A 90 2.63 -8.41 4.90
N CYS A 91 1.55 -8.75 5.60
CA CYS A 91 0.25 -9.07 5.01
C CYS A 91 -0.80 -8.16 5.65
N VAL A 92 -1.76 -7.69 4.86
CA VAL A 92 -3.01 -7.11 5.37
C VAL A 92 -4.16 -7.92 4.78
N VAL A 93 -5.14 -8.28 5.62
CA VAL A 93 -6.32 -9.05 5.23
C VAL A 93 -7.60 -8.40 5.75
N ALA A 94 -8.66 -8.44 4.96
CA ALA A 94 -10.02 -8.16 5.43
C ALA A 94 -11.04 -8.99 4.65
N THR A 95 -12.22 -9.19 5.24
CA THR A 95 -13.37 -9.75 4.54
C THR A 95 -14.28 -8.63 4.08
N TYR A 96 -14.70 -8.70 2.81
CA TYR A 96 -15.66 -7.81 2.18
C TYR A 96 -16.95 -8.54 1.90
N THR A 97 -18.06 -7.81 1.89
CA THR A 97 -19.38 -8.35 1.57
C THR A 97 -20.00 -7.59 0.42
N PHE A 98 -20.50 -8.33 -0.57
CA PHE A 98 -21.25 -7.81 -1.70
C PHE A 98 -22.74 -8.06 -1.42
N PRO A 99 -23.53 -6.98 -1.22
CA PRO A 99 -24.95 -7.14 -0.98
C PRO A 99 -25.64 -7.66 -2.25
N SER A 100 -26.60 -8.58 -2.05
CA SER A 100 -27.47 -9.09 -3.10
C SER A 100 -28.93 -8.90 -2.70
N THR A 101 -29.77 -8.54 -3.67
CA THR A 101 -31.21 -8.37 -3.46
C THR A 101 -32.01 -9.63 -3.79
N THR A 102 -31.39 -10.62 -4.45
CA THR A 102 -32.05 -11.80 -5.01
C THR A 102 -31.38 -13.12 -4.63
N ALA A 103 -30.26 -13.07 -3.91
CA ALA A 103 -29.49 -14.22 -3.45
C ALA A 103 -28.80 -13.88 -2.11
N ASP A 104 -28.11 -14.84 -1.52
CA ASP A 104 -27.26 -14.60 -0.36
C ASP A 104 -26.14 -13.59 -0.71
N ALA A 105 -25.69 -12.85 0.30
CA ALA A 105 -24.56 -11.95 0.15
C ALA A 105 -23.29 -12.75 -0.16
N LEU A 106 -22.48 -12.24 -1.09
CA LEU A 106 -21.19 -12.85 -1.42
C LEU A 106 -20.11 -12.23 -0.55
N ASP A 107 -19.46 -13.06 0.26
CA ASP A 107 -18.29 -12.66 1.01
C ASP A 107 -16.99 -12.99 0.27
N VAL A 108 -16.04 -12.07 0.29
CA VAL A 108 -14.72 -12.21 -0.32
C VAL A 108 -13.65 -11.87 0.71
N THR A 109 -12.69 -12.76 0.92
CA THR A 109 -11.47 -12.43 1.66
C THR A 109 -10.49 -11.76 0.71
N ALA A 110 -10.02 -10.56 1.06
CA ALA A 110 -8.99 -9.83 0.34
C ALA A 110 -7.70 -9.81 1.16
N GLU A 111 -6.61 -10.26 0.55
CA GLU A 111 -5.30 -10.39 1.18
C GLU A 111 -4.26 -9.72 0.30
N VAL A 112 -3.45 -8.84 0.87
CA VAL A 112 -2.31 -8.24 0.15
C VAL A 112 -1.03 -8.48 0.92
N TYR A 113 -0.14 -9.24 0.29
CA TYR A 113 1.17 -9.61 0.79
C TYR A 113 2.23 -8.72 0.15
N ARG A 114 3.09 -8.12 0.97
CA ARG A 114 4.28 -7.37 0.54
C ARG A 114 5.52 -8.23 0.67
N PHE A 115 6.31 -8.25 -0.39
CA PHE A 115 7.61 -8.91 -0.45
C PHE A 115 8.76 -7.90 -0.55
N ALA A 116 9.96 -8.33 -0.21
CA ALA A 116 11.19 -7.52 -0.31
C ALA A 116 11.47 -7.08 -1.76
N ALA A 117 11.14 -7.93 -2.75
CA ALA A 117 11.34 -7.65 -4.16
C ALA A 117 10.15 -8.10 -5.02
N PRO A 118 9.92 -7.48 -6.19
CA PRO A 118 8.87 -7.90 -7.13
C PRO A 118 8.97 -9.37 -7.58
N ALA A 119 10.19 -9.93 -7.61
CA ALA A 119 10.41 -11.34 -7.93
C ALA A 119 9.69 -12.27 -6.93
N GLY A 120 9.79 -12.00 -5.63
CA GLY A 120 9.14 -12.81 -4.60
C GLY A 120 7.62 -12.82 -4.70
N ALA A 121 7.01 -11.64 -4.95
CA ALA A 121 5.57 -11.53 -5.16
C ALA A 121 5.11 -12.35 -6.39
N ARG A 122 5.87 -12.27 -7.49
CA ARG A 122 5.55 -12.99 -8.73
C ARG A 122 5.76 -14.50 -8.61
N GLU A 123 6.79 -14.93 -7.89
CA GLU A 123 7.00 -16.34 -7.56
C GLU A 123 5.86 -16.87 -6.70
N GLN A 124 5.41 -16.12 -5.70
CA GLN A 124 4.26 -16.49 -4.86
C GLN A 124 3.00 -16.66 -5.72
N MET A 125 2.65 -15.64 -6.52
CA MET A 125 1.50 -15.69 -7.42
C MET A 125 1.56 -16.88 -8.38
N THR A 126 2.74 -17.17 -8.93
CA THR A 126 2.92 -18.30 -9.85
C THR A 126 2.75 -19.64 -9.14
N SER A 127 3.25 -19.76 -7.91
CA SER A 127 3.11 -20.97 -7.10
C SER A 127 1.68 -21.27 -6.65
N GLU A 128 0.86 -20.22 -6.50
CA GLU A 128 -0.55 -20.34 -6.10
C GLU A 128 -1.53 -20.23 -7.26
N ARG A 129 -1.03 -20.08 -8.49
CA ARG A 129 -1.89 -19.95 -9.67
C ARG A 129 -2.79 -21.19 -9.79
N PRO A 130 -4.12 -21.04 -9.71
CA PRO A 130 -5.01 -22.19 -9.81
C PRO A 130 -4.88 -22.88 -11.17
N MET A 131 -5.06 -24.21 -11.17
CA MET A 131 -5.06 -25.00 -12.40
C MET A 131 -6.25 -24.59 -13.26
N GLY A 132 -5.99 -24.12 -14.48
CA GLY A 132 -7.04 -23.59 -15.38
C GLY A 132 -7.35 -22.11 -15.19
N ALA A 133 -6.62 -21.39 -14.32
CA ALA A 133 -6.82 -19.96 -14.15
C ALA A 133 -6.51 -19.17 -15.44
N VAL A 134 -7.44 -18.31 -15.82
CA VAL A 134 -7.38 -17.48 -17.03
C VAL A 134 -6.93 -16.05 -16.70
N PRO A 135 -6.27 -15.35 -17.64
CA PRO A 135 -5.97 -13.93 -17.48
C PRO A 135 -7.24 -13.11 -17.23
N VAL A 136 -7.15 -12.09 -16.38
CA VAL A 136 -8.27 -11.20 -16.07
C VAL A 136 -8.23 -9.97 -16.98
N ALA A 137 -9.29 -9.77 -17.77
CA ALA A 137 -9.36 -8.64 -18.68
C ALA A 137 -9.29 -7.30 -17.93
N GLY A 138 -8.38 -6.41 -18.36
CA GLY A 138 -8.22 -5.08 -17.76
C GLY A 138 -7.48 -5.05 -16.42
N VAL A 139 -6.92 -6.18 -15.99
CA VAL A 139 -6.10 -6.28 -14.78
C VAL A 139 -4.74 -6.88 -15.15
N THR A 140 -3.66 -6.11 -14.99
CA THR A 140 -2.30 -6.55 -15.37
C THR A 140 -1.78 -7.63 -14.42
N ASP A 141 -0.99 -8.60 -14.91
CA ASP A 141 -0.38 -9.65 -14.09
C ASP A 141 -1.38 -10.32 -13.14
N ALA A 142 -2.56 -10.70 -13.66
CA ALA A 142 -3.63 -11.28 -12.88
C ALA A 142 -4.23 -12.52 -13.54
N PHE A 143 -4.55 -13.51 -12.70
CA PHE A 143 -5.20 -14.76 -13.09
C PHE A 143 -6.38 -15.03 -12.17
N ALA A 144 -7.46 -15.60 -12.72
CA ALA A 144 -8.62 -16.00 -11.94
C ALA A 144 -9.17 -17.35 -12.36
N ASP A 145 -9.74 -18.04 -11.39
CA ASP A 145 -10.74 -19.10 -11.59
C ASP A 145 -12.08 -18.61 -10.99
N PRO A 146 -13.14 -19.45 -10.90
CA PRO A 146 -14.42 -19.00 -10.35
C PRO A 146 -14.36 -18.44 -8.93
N SER A 147 -13.51 -18.99 -8.05
CA SER A 147 -13.50 -18.65 -6.61
C SER A 147 -12.28 -17.85 -6.17
N THR A 148 -11.21 -17.81 -6.96
CA THR A 148 -9.94 -17.19 -6.59
C THR A 148 -9.44 -16.28 -7.70
N LEU A 149 -8.96 -15.09 -7.33
CA LEU A 149 -8.20 -14.21 -8.21
C LEU A 149 -6.90 -13.81 -7.54
N VAL A 150 -5.81 -13.96 -8.29
CA VAL A 150 -4.48 -13.53 -7.89
C VAL A 150 -3.95 -12.44 -8.82
N ALA A 151 -3.24 -11.45 -8.27
CA ALA A 151 -2.62 -10.39 -9.06
C ALA A 151 -1.32 -9.87 -8.43
N CYS A 152 -0.40 -9.39 -9.25
CA CYS A 152 0.81 -8.69 -8.78
C CYS A 152 0.79 -7.20 -9.12
N ARG A 153 1.38 -6.39 -8.22
CA ARG A 153 1.69 -4.97 -8.46
C ARG A 153 3.00 -4.62 -7.78
N GLY A 154 4.08 -4.62 -8.55
CA GLY A 154 5.43 -4.39 -8.01
C GLY A 154 5.78 -5.44 -6.96
N ARG A 155 5.94 -5.01 -5.71
CA ARG A 155 6.29 -5.86 -4.55
C ARG A 155 5.08 -6.50 -3.87
N ASP A 156 3.87 -6.17 -4.31
CA ASP A 156 2.65 -6.63 -3.69
C ASP A 156 2.00 -7.76 -4.50
N TYR A 157 1.51 -8.75 -3.76
CA TYR A 157 0.72 -9.88 -4.24
C TYR A 157 -0.68 -9.79 -3.62
N LEU A 158 -1.69 -9.62 -4.47
CA LEU A 158 -3.10 -9.65 -4.10
C LEU A 158 -3.63 -11.06 -4.30
N LYS A 159 -4.35 -11.56 -3.29
CA LYS A 159 -5.17 -12.76 -3.35
C LYS A 159 -6.58 -12.42 -2.90
N LEU A 160 -7.55 -12.76 -3.74
CA LEU A 160 -8.96 -12.62 -3.46
C LEU A 160 -9.60 -14.00 -3.51
N THR A 161 -10.35 -14.34 -2.46
CA THR A 161 -11.03 -15.64 -2.35
C THR A 161 -12.51 -15.43 -2.04
N ALA A 162 -13.40 -15.87 -2.92
CA ALA A 162 -14.83 -15.96 -2.66
C ALA A 162 -15.09 -17.06 -1.61
N LEU A 163 -15.78 -16.70 -0.53
CA LEU A 163 -16.07 -17.60 0.60
C LEU A 163 -17.34 -18.44 0.37
N SER A 164 -18.10 -18.15 -0.67
CA SER A 164 -19.36 -18.85 -0.97
C SER A 164 -19.56 -18.92 -2.46
N ALA A 165 -20.07 -20.08 -2.91
CA ALA A 165 -20.43 -20.33 -4.30
C ALA A 165 -21.67 -19.51 -4.70
N GLY A 166 -21.62 -18.72 -5.77
CA GLY A 166 -22.75 -17.90 -6.19
C GLY A 166 -22.59 -17.18 -7.53
N PRO A 167 -23.70 -16.67 -8.10
CA PRO A 167 -23.63 -15.90 -9.33
C PRO A 167 -22.88 -14.58 -9.09
N GLY A 168 -21.88 -14.29 -9.94
CA GLY A 168 -21.20 -12.99 -9.96
C GLY A 168 -19.86 -12.91 -9.24
N GLU A 169 -19.34 -14.02 -8.70
CA GLU A 169 -18.02 -14.08 -8.04
C GLU A 169 -16.91 -13.51 -8.92
N GLY A 170 -16.74 -14.03 -10.13
CA GLY A 170 -15.69 -13.57 -11.04
C GLY A 170 -15.77 -12.07 -11.33
N LYS A 171 -16.98 -11.49 -11.37
CA LYS A 171 -17.19 -10.05 -11.53
C LYS A 171 -16.78 -9.28 -10.27
N ALA A 172 -17.15 -9.78 -9.09
CA ALA A 172 -16.77 -9.21 -7.81
C ALA A 172 -15.24 -9.21 -7.60
N LEU A 173 -14.60 -10.35 -7.86
CA LEU A 173 -13.15 -10.51 -7.78
C LEU A 173 -12.43 -9.58 -8.77
N ALA A 174 -12.84 -9.57 -10.04
CA ALA A 174 -12.26 -8.69 -11.05
C ALA A 174 -12.46 -7.20 -10.71
N GLY A 175 -13.62 -6.82 -10.16
CA GLY A 175 -13.91 -5.46 -9.71
C GLY A 175 -12.97 -5.00 -8.60
N LEU A 176 -12.74 -5.84 -7.59
CA LEU A 176 -11.78 -5.57 -6.50
C LEU A 176 -10.35 -5.47 -7.01
N ALA A 177 -9.92 -6.40 -7.86
CA ALA A 177 -8.56 -6.39 -8.43
C ALA A 177 -8.31 -5.13 -9.28
N ALA A 178 -9.29 -4.74 -10.10
CA ALA A 178 -9.21 -3.53 -10.90
C ALA A 178 -9.22 -2.26 -10.04
N ALA A 179 -10.00 -2.24 -8.95
CA ALA A 179 -9.97 -1.15 -7.98
C ALA A 179 -8.59 -1.03 -7.33
N TRP A 180 -8.00 -2.17 -6.92
CA TRP A 180 -6.68 -2.22 -6.31
C TRP A 180 -5.57 -1.70 -7.23
N GLN A 181 -5.58 -2.06 -8.51
CA GLN A 181 -4.55 -1.60 -9.45
C GLN A 181 -4.60 -0.10 -9.72
N ARG A 182 -5.78 0.53 -9.64
CA ARG A 182 -5.94 1.97 -9.85
C ARG A 182 -5.63 2.80 -8.60
N GLN A 183 -5.46 2.17 -7.43
CA GLN A 183 -5.08 2.89 -6.23
C GLN A 183 -3.64 3.43 -6.35
N PRO A 184 -3.36 4.65 -5.85
CA PRO A 184 -2.04 5.27 -5.91
C PRO A 184 -0.97 4.54 -5.08
#